data_AF-A0A933IW94-F1
#
_entry.id   AF-A0A933IW94-F1
#
_cell.length_a   1.000
_cell.length_b   1.000
_cell.length_c   1.000
_cell.angle_alpha   90.00
_cell.angle_beta   90.00
_cell.angle_gamma   90.00
#
_symmetry.space_group_name_H-M   'P 1'
#
loop_
_entity.id
_entity.type
_entity.pdbx_description
1 polymer ?
#
loop_
_entity_poly.entity_id
_entity_poly.type
_entity_poly.pdbx_seq_one_letter_code
_entity_poly.pdbx_strand_id
1 'polypeptide(L)'
;SPSGKGNGISRGQIIKIEEMLGHGIFKSTVFNSTPTVQVDKFIKKICPDLRDVWVKGLEKRFRDFLGCSRILVNYDEPDAIAKSIEEANFDFKQIGVAFSEIPLVGTGKILREVHEVCLNRVVNFNRDLLYELKRHGEELGFKGGFRLCDPLTALRFICAHPDKQRYYPIVTILADYENDSFLEFFFFGINGERDFRLWQGGPDGRWGSKVRFLAVCDEQP
;
A
#
# COMPACT_ATOMS: atom_id res chain seq x y z
N SER A 1 0.58 3.46 44.11
CA SER A 1 1.60 3.27 43.05
C SER A 1 0.96 2.57 41.86
N PRO A 2 0.76 3.21 40.70
CA PRO A 2 0.23 2.50 39.57
C PRO A 2 1.36 1.69 38.90
N SER A 3 1.09 0.40 38.78
CA SER A 3 1.89 -0.63 38.12
C SER A 3 2.01 -0.36 36.63
N GLY A 4 3.22 0.04 36.20
CA GLY A 4 3.57 0.16 34.79
C GLY A 4 3.57 -1.21 34.12
N LYS A 5 2.49 -1.51 33.37
CA LYS A 5 2.49 -2.58 32.38
C LYS A 5 3.58 -2.26 31.36
N GLY A 6 4.63 -3.10 31.30
CA GLY A 6 5.81 -2.84 30.48
C GLY A 6 5.46 -2.71 29.00
N ASN A 7 5.85 -1.59 28.40
CA ASN A 7 5.89 -1.35 26.95
C ASN A 7 7.05 -2.14 26.30
N GLY A 8 7.14 -3.44 26.58
CA GLY A 8 8.09 -4.32 25.94
C GLY A 8 7.70 -4.58 24.48
N ILE A 9 8.69 -4.65 23.60
CA ILE A 9 8.49 -5.08 22.22
C ILE A 9 8.05 -6.54 22.22
N SER A 10 6.95 -6.84 21.52
CA SER A 10 6.45 -8.20 21.45
C SER A 10 7.39 -9.06 20.60
N ARG A 11 7.43 -10.37 20.86
CA ARG A 11 8.28 -11.31 20.11
C ARG A 11 8.03 -11.24 18.59
N GLY A 12 6.79 -10.96 18.16
CA GLY A 12 6.45 -10.77 16.75
C GLY A 12 7.00 -9.48 16.12
N GLN A 13 7.26 -8.44 16.92
CA GLN A 13 7.90 -7.21 16.44
C GLN A 13 9.43 -7.40 16.30
N ILE A 14 10.05 -8.23 17.14
CA ILE A 14 11.46 -8.61 17.03
C ILE A 14 11.69 -9.44 15.74
N ILE A 15 10.83 -10.43 15.48
CA ILE A 15 10.88 -11.25 14.25
C ILE A 15 10.78 -10.38 13.00
N LYS A 16 9.87 -9.39 12.98
CA LYS A 16 9.75 -8.44 11.85
C LYS A 16 11.00 -7.58 11.65
N ILE A 17 11.70 -7.22 12.72
CA ILE A 17 12.98 -6.50 12.63
C ILE A 17 14.07 -7.42 12.05
N GLU A 18 14.08 -8.71 12.42
CA GLU A 18 15.02 -9.71 11.90
C GLU A 18 14.81 -10.03 10.42
N GLU A 19 13.55 -10.16 9.99
CA GLU A 19 13.15 -10.40 8.60
C GLU A 19 13.55 -9.22 7.69
N MET A 20 13.32 -7.98 8.14
CA MET A 20 13.62 -6.77 7.35
C MET A 20 15.11 -6.42 7.29
N LEU A 21 15.90 -6.83 8.28
CA LEU A 21 17.36 -6.64 8.29
C LEU A 21 18.13 -7.79 7.63
N GLY A 22 17.43 -8.72 6.96
CA GLY A 22 18.07 -9.82 6.24
C GLY A 22 18.84 -10.78 7.15
N HIS A 23 18.36 -11.03 8.37
CA HIS A 23 18.90 -11.96 9.39
C HIS A 23 19.87 -11.42 10.47
N GLY A 24 19.92 -10.12 10.76
CA GLY A 24 21.11 -9.49 11.38
C GLY A 24 21.39 -9.65 12.89
N ILE A 25 20.44 -9.52 13.82
CA ILE A 25 20.85 -9.29 15.22
C ILE A 25 21.43 -10.55 15.90
N PHE A 26 20.79 -11.72 15.73
CA PHE A 26 21.27 -12.98 16.32
C PHE A 26 22.33 -13.68 15.46
N LYS A 27 22.49 -13.30 14.18
CA LYS A 27 23.62 -13.76 13.34
C LYS A 27 24.81 -12.79 13.35
N SER A 28 24.66 -11.61 13.95
CA SER A 28 25.75 -10.66 14.13
C SER A 28 26.84 -11.31 14.96
N THR A 29 28.07 -11.31 14.44
CA THR A 29 29.26 -11.79 15.16
C THR A 29 29.47 -11.09 16.49
N VAL A 30 28.90 -9.90 16.68
CA VAL A 30 28.93 -9.12 17.93
C VAL A 30 27.98 -9.69 18.99
N PHE A 31 26.84 -10.27 18.59
CA PHE A 31 25.82 -10.76 19.54
C PHE A 31 25.76 -12.29 19.63
N ASN A 32 26.42 -13.01 18.72
CA ASN A 32 26.42 -14.48 18.66
C ASN A 32 26.95 -15.15 19.95
N SER A 33 27.86 -14.49 20.66
CA SER A 33 28.42 -14.94 21.95
C SER A 33 27.82 -14.22 23.17
N THR A 34 26.80 -13.37 22.96
CA THR A 34 26.17 -12.62 24.05
C THR A 34 24.98 -13.40 24.62
N PRO A 35 24.89 -13.61 25.95
CA PRO A 35 23.74 -14.30 26.54
C PRO A 35 22.43 -13.61 26.17
N THR A 36 21.41 -14.40 25.80
CA THR A 36 20.11 -13.90 25.32
C THR A 36 19.48 -12.87 26.26
N VAL A 37 19.64 -13.05 27.57
CA VAL A 37 19.15 -12.11 28.60
C VAL A 37 19.79 -10.72 28.51
N GLN A 38 21.06 -10.64 28.09
CA GLN A 38 21.76 -9.37 27.89
C GLN A 38 21.38 -8.72 26.56
N VAL A 39 21.21 -9.51 25.50
CA VAL A 39 20.65 -9.02 24.22
C VAL A 39 19.25 -8.46 24.44
N ASP A 40 18.40 -9.14 25.19
CA ASP A 40 17.06 -8.68 25.56
C ASP A 40 17.09 -7.38 26.37
N LYS A 41 18.02 -7.23 27.33
CA LYS A 41 18.20 -5.99 28.08
C LYS A 41 18.66 -4.84 27.19
N PHE A 42 19.57 -5.10 26.26
CA PHE A 42 20.04 -4.11 25.28
C PHE A 42 18.93 -3.66 24.35
N ILE A 43 18.19 -4.61 23.76
CA ILE A 43 17.01 -4.34 22.91
C ILE A 43 15.98 -3.52 23.69
N LYS A 44 15.62 -3.92 24.92
CA LYS A 44 14.64 -3.18 25.74
C LYS A 44 15.11 -1.76 26.10
N LYS A 45 16.43 -1.54 26.22
CA LYS A 45 17.01 -0.24 26.56
C LYS A 45 17.09 0.70 25.36
N ILE A 46 17.55 0.21 24.20
CA ILE A 46 17.85 1.06 23.04
C ILE A 46 16.70 1.11 22.03
N CYS A 47 15.88 0.06 21.93
CA CYS A 47 14.82 0.03 20.93
C CYS A 47 13.71 1.07 21.10
N PRO A 48 13.33 1.59 22.28
CA PRO A 48 12.38 2.70 22.35
C PRO A 48 12.87 3.94 21.59
N ASP A 49 14.14 4.33 21.79
CA ASP A 49 14.74 5.49 21.13
C ASP A 49 15.01 5.24 19.65
N LEU A 50 15.50 4.04 19.31
CA LEU A 50 15.66 3.63 17.91
C LEU A 50 14.32 3.48 17.21
N ARG A 51 13.25 3.06 17.90
CA ARG A 51 11.92 2.92 17.32
C ARG A 51 11.40 4.26 16.86
N ASP A 52 11.56 5.33 17.62
CA ASP A 52 11.04 6.64 17.20
C ASP A 52 11.87 7.22 16.05
N VAL A 53 13.20 7.08 16.10
CA VAL A 53 14.09 7.49 14.98
C VAL A 53 13.81 6.65 13.73
N TRP A 54 13.53 5.36 13.88
CA TRP A 54 13.27 4.42 12.80
C TRP A 54 11.86 4.52 12.25
N VAL A 55 10.84 4.73 13.10
CA VAL A 55 9.47 5.04 12.68
C VAL A 55 9.49 6.37 11.93
N LYS A 56 10.16 7.41 12.44
CA LYS A 56 10.36 8.66 11.69
C LYS A 56 11.13 8.44 10.39
N GLY A 57 12.15 7.59 10.38
CA GLY A 57 12.93 7.26 9.18
C GLY A 57 12.14 6.48 8.13
N LEU A 58 11.31 5.54 8.56
CA LEU A 58 10.34 4.84 7.72
C LEU A 58 9.29 5.83 7.25
N GLU A 59 8.58 6.54 8.12
CA GLU A 59 7.58 7.56 7.78
C GLU A 59 8.14 8.63 6.84
N LYS A 60 9.42 8.99 6.97
CA LYS A 60 10.12 9.88 6.05
C LYS A 60 10.31 9.21 4.69
N ARG A 61 10.91 8.00 4.63
CA ARG A 61 10.96 7.20 3.39
C ARG A 61 9.57 6.95 2.80
N PHE A 62 8.52 6.81 3.60
CA PHE A 62 7.13 6.62 3.18
C PHE A 62 6.54 7.86 2.56
N ARG A 63 6.78 9.03 3.17
CA ARG A 63 6.40 10.33 2.61
C ARG A 63 7.19 10.67 1.35
N ASP A 64 8.48 10.35 1.31
CA ASP A 64 9.34 10.54 0.14
C ASP A 64 8.90 9.64 -1.06
N PHE A 65 8.09 8.60 -0.81
CA PHE A 65 7.51 7.72 -1.83
C PHE A 65 6.15 8.18 -2.37
N LEU A 66 5.57 9.28 -1.86
CA LEU A 66 4.37 9.91 -2.42
C LEU A 66 4.75 10.63 -3.72
N GLY A 67 4.92 9.83 -4.77
CA GLY A 67 5.25 10.30 -6.10
C GLY A 67 4.02 10.67 -6.89
N CYS A 68 4.20 11.63 -7.80
CA CYS A 68 3.30 11.84 -8.92
C CYS A 68 3.91 11.17 -10.16
N SER A 69 3.11 10.38 -10.87
CA SER A 69 3.50 9.70 -12.11
C SER A 69 2.48 9.99 -13.20
N ARG A 70 2.96 10.17 -14.44
CA ARG A 70 2.09 10.26 -15.61
C ARG A 70 1.96 8.90 -16.28
N ILE A 71 0.76 8.36 -16.27
CA ILE A 71 0.45 7.00 -16.75
C ILE A 71 -0.42 7.11 -17.99
N LEU A 72 0.06 6.55 -19.10
CA LEU A 72 -0.70 6.48 -20.34
C LEU A 72 -1.68 5.30 -20.27
N VAL A 73 -2.94 5.60 -20.53
CA VAL A 73 -4.05 4.64 -20.49
C VAL A 73 -4.79 4.69 -21.82
N ASN A 74 -5.09 3.52 -22.38
CA ASN A 74 -5.85 3.38 -23.61
C ASN A 74 -7.07 2.51 -23.34
N TYR A 75 -8.23 3.14 -23.13
CA TYR A 75 -9.47 2.42 -22.84
C TYR A 75 -10.09 1.81 -24.10
N ASP A 76 -9.69 2.27 -25.29
CA ASP A 76 -10.16 1.71 -26.57
C ASP A 76 -9.41 0.42 -26.96
N GLU A 77 -8.40 0.03 -26.18
CA GLU A 77 -7.66 -1.20 -26.44
C GLU A 77 -8.49 -2.43 -26.07
N PRO A 78 -8.68 -3.40 -26.99
CA PRO A 78 -9.34 -4.65 -26.64
C PRO A 78 -8.53 -5.39 -25.57
N ASP A 79 -9.25 -5.88 -24.56
CA ASP A 79 -8.73 -6.67 -23.44
C ASP A 79 -7.64 -5.94 -22.62
N ALA A 80 -7.70 -4.60 -22.55
CA ALA A 80 -6.68 -3.77 -21.89
C ALA A 80 -6.36 -4.20 -20.44
N ILE A 81 -7.38 -4.62 -19.68
CA ILE A 81 -7.21 -5.14 -18.32
C ILE A 81 -6.40 -6.44 -18.31
N ALA A 82 -6.83 -7.43 -19.11
CA ALA A 82 -6.19 -8.75 -19.17
C ALA A 82 -4.72 -8.62 -19.62
N LYS A 83 -4.46 -7.86 -20.68
CA LYS A 83 -3.09 -7.56 -21.14
C LYS A 83 -2.24 -6.92 -20.06
N SER A 84 -2.78 -5.95 -19.32
CA SER A 84 -2.02 -5.30 -18.25
C SER A 84 -1.70 -6.24 -17.09
N ILE A 85 -2.56 -7.21 -16.80
CA ILE A 85 -2.28 -8.25 -15.79
C ILE A 85 -1.17 -9.18 -16.28
N GLU A 86 -1.23 -9.60 -17.55
CA GLU A 86 -0.18 -10.43 -18.17
C GLU A 86 1.17 -9.71 -18.22
N GLU A 87 1.20 -8.45 -18.66
CA GLU A 87 2.40 -7.60 -18.70
C GLU A 87 3.02 -7.39 -17.32
N ALA A 88 2.18 -7.30 -16.27
CA ALA A 88 2.67 -7.16 -14.91
C ALA A 88 3.31 -8.44 -14.36
N ASN A 89 3.17 -9.58 -15.03
CA ASN A 89 3.76 -10.86 -14.64
C ASN A 89 3.47 -11.24 -13.17
N PHE A 90 2.20 -11.16 -12.79
CA PHE A 90 1.76 -11.49 -11.44
C PHE A 90 1.65 -12.99 -11.20
N ASP A 91 2.13 -13.45 -10.05
CA ASP A 91 1.79 -14.77 -9.54
C ASP A 91 0.39 -14.70 -8.91
N PHE A 92 -0.59 -15.30 -9.57
CA PHE A 92 -1.99 -15.07 -9.30
C PHE A 92 -2.55 -16.12 -8.32
N LYS A 93 -3.04 -15.69 -7.14
CA LYS A 93 -3.40 -16.64 -6.06
C LYS A 93 -4.85 -16.66 -5.57
N GLN A 94 -5.74 -15.78 -6.02
CA GLN A 94 -7.16 -15.83 -5.60
C GLN A 94 -8.10 -15.02 -6.53
N ILE A 95 -8.91 -15.71 -7.36
CA ILE A 95 -9.98 -15.12 -8.19
C ILE A 95 -11.29 -15.24 -7.42
N GLY A 96 -11.84 -14.13 -6.95
CA GLY A 96 -13.28 -14.04 -6.64
C GLY A 96 -14.13 -13.62 -7.85
N VAL A 97 -13.52 -12.98 -8.86
CA VAL A 97 -14.19 -12.30 -9.98
C VAL A 97 -13.38 -12.48 -11.27
N ALA A 98 -14.01 -12.89 -12.37
CA ALA A 98 -13.29 -13.12 -13.63
C ALA A 98 -12.74 -11.81 -14.21
N PHE A 99 -11.59 -11.85 -14.89
CA PHE A 99 -10.98 -10.61 -15.42
C PHE A 99 -11.82 -9.90 -16.46
N SER A 100 -12.61 -10.65 -17.24
CA SER A 100 -13.60 -10.12 -18.18
C SER A 100 -14.73 -9.35 -17.51
N GLU A 101 -14.93 -9.53 -16.20
CA GLU A 101 -15.96 -8.85 -15.42
C GLU A 101 -15.45 -7.55 -14.78
N ILE A 102 -14.15 -7.26 -14.87
CA ILE A 102 -13.59 -5.98 -14.43
C ILE A 102 -13.98 -4.91 -15.46
N PRO A 103 -14.78 -3.89 -15.08
CA PRO A 103 -15.27 -2.92 -16.05
C PRO A 103 -14.16 -1.94 -16.46
N LEU A 104 -14.19 -1.57 -17.73
CA LEU A 104 -13.52 -0.37 -18.23
C LEU A 104 -14.41 0.83 -17.93
N VAL A 105 -13.91 1.77 -17.13
CA VAL A 105 -14.69 2.93 -16.64
C VAL A 105 -14.37 4.23 -17.39
N GLY A 106 -13.71 4.13 -18.54
CA GLY A 106 -13.29 5.27 -19.36
C GLY A 106 -13.34 4.95 -20.85
N THR A 107 -13.06 5.95 -21.68
CA THR A 107 -13.00 5.85 -23.14
C THR A 107 -11.79 6.63 -23.66
N GLY A 108 -11.32 6.28 -24.86
CA GLY A 108 -10.23 7.00 -25.48
C GLY A 108 -8.85 6.65 -24.93
N LYS A 109 -7.86 7.40 -25.41
CA LYS A 109 -6.48 7.37 -24.93
C LYS A 109 -6.20 8.64 -24.13
N ILE A 110 -5.78 8.48 -22.87
CA ILE A 110 -5.57 9.58 -21.94
C ILE A 110 -4.25 9.41 -21.18
N LEU A 111 -3.60 10.53 -20.87
CA LEU A 111 -2.47 10.57 -19.95
C LEU A 111 -2.99 10.98 -18.57
N ARG A 112 -3.04 10.04 -17.62
CA ARG A 112 -3.49 10.26 -16.24
C ARG A 112 -2.34 10.72 -15.37
N GLU A 113 -2.57 11.74 -14.55
CA GLU A 113 -1.68 12.06 -13.44
C GLU A 113 -2.10 11.24 -12.21
N VAL A 114 -1.24 10.33 -11.77
CA VAL A 114 -1.49 9.38 -10.69
C VAL A 114 -0.64 9.75 -9.49
N HIS A 115 -1.31 9.94 -8.36
CA HIS A 115 -0.73 10.25 -7.07
C HIS A 115 -0.80 9.03 -6.17
N GLU A 116 0.31 8.68 -5.55
CA GLU A 116 0.31 7.74 -4.44
C GLU A 116 -0.12 8.49 -3.17
N VAL A 117 -1.15 8.02 -2.47
CA VAL A 117 -1.66 8.62 -1.23
C VAL A 117 -1.53 7.65 -0.07
N CYS A 118 -0.96 8.12 1.04
CA CYS A 118 -0.85 7.35 2.28
C CYS A 118 -1.44 8.15 3.45
N LEU A 119 -2.47 7.60 4.07
CA LEU A 119 -3.18 8.27 5.18
C LEU A 119 -2.54 8.03 6.56
N ASN A 120 -1.52 7.16 6.64
CA ASN A 120 -0.75 6.84 7.86
C ASN A 120 -1.60 6.46 9.10
N ARG A 121 -2.83 6.02 8.89
CA ARG A 121 -3.76 5.57 9.94
C ARG A 121 -4.66 4.48 9.39
N VAL A 122 -5.33 3.74 10.27
CA VAL A 122 -6.38 2.82 9.83
C VAL A 122 -7.53 3.63 9.27
N VAL A 123 -7.98 3.29 8.07
CA VAL A 123 -9.11 3.95 7.41
C VAL A 123 -10.19 2.95 7.04
N ASN A 124 -11.45 3.37 7.22
CA ASN A 124 -12.60 2.64 6.72
C ASN A 124 -13.01 3.21 5.35
N PHE A 125 -13.29 2.34 4.38
CA PHE A 125 -13.62 2.75 3.02
C PHE A 125 -14.83 3.70 2.97
N ASN A 126 -15.98 3.25 3.49
CA ASN A 126 -17.25 3.97 3.41
C ASN A 126 -17.32 5.21 4.31
N ARG A 127 -16.55 5.26 5.40
CA ARG A 127 -16.57 6.41 6.32
C ARG A 127 -15.55 7.48 5.98
N ASP A 128 -14.32 7.07 5.68
CA ASP A 128 -13.19 7.99 5.75
C ASP A 128 -12.44 8.09 4.43
N LEU A 129 -12.25 7.00 3.68
CA LEU A 129 -11.27 6.99 2.59
C LEU A 129 -11.57 8.03 1.50
N LEU A 130 -12.77 8.04 0.94
CA LEU A 130 -13.13 8.96 -0.15
C LEU A 130 -13.10 10.42 0.31
N TYR A 131 -13.57 10.69 1.53
CA TYR A 131 -13.53 12.01 2.13
C TYR A 131 -12.08 12.47 2.35
N GLU A 132 -11.22 11.61 2.88
CA GLU A 132 -9.82 11.91 3.13
C GLU A 132 -9.03 12.11 1.83
N LEU A 133 -9.29 11.34 0.78
CA LEU A 133 -8.68 11.54 -0.54
C LEU A 133 -9.08 12.90 -1.11
N LYS A 134 -10.37 13.22 -1.06
CA LYS A 134 -10.88 14.53 -1.51
C LYS A 134 -10.20 15.67 -0.73
N ARG A 135 -10.28 15.64 0.60
CA ARG A 135 -9.70 16.64 1.50
C ARG A 135 -8.20 16.80 1.26
N HIS A 136 -7.47 15.69 1.12
CA HIS A 136 -6.03 15.72 0.88
C HIS A 136 -5.68 16.36 -0.47
N GLY A 137 -6.43 16.07 -1.53
CA GLY A 137 -6.23 16.73 -2.83
C GLY A 137 -6.53 18.23 -2.76
N GLU A 138 -7.61 18.62 -2.08
CA GLU A 138 -7.98 20.04 -1.91
C GLU A 138 -6.91 20.80 -1.10
N GLU A 139 -6.35 20.20 -0.06
CA GLU A 139 -5.23 20.76 0.72
C GLU A 139 -3.96 20.99 -0.12
N LEU A 140 -3.78 20.21 -1.19
CA LEU A 140 -2.68 20.35 -2.15
C LEU A 140 -3.02 21.28 -3.33
N GLY A 141 -4.22 21.88 -3.34
CA GLY A 141 -4.66 22.84 -4.36
C GLY A 141 -5.38 22.22 -5.56
N PHE A 142 -5.69 20.92 -5.55
CA PHE A 142 -6.43 20.27 -6.63
C PHE A 142 -7.93 20.54 -6.50
N LYS A 143 -8.51 21.19 -7.50
CA LYS A 143 -9.94 21.52 -7.52
C LYS A 143 -10.78 20.24 -7.61
N GLY A 144 -11.68 20.06 -6.63
CA GLY A 144 -12.47 18.82 -6.50
C GLY A 144 -11.76 17.67 -5.79
N GLY A 145 -10.50 17.85 -5.40
CA GLY A 145 -9.71 16.88 -4.64
C GLY A 145 -9.28 15.65 -5.43
N PHE A 146 -8.77 14.65 -4.72
CA PHE A 146 -8.40 13.37 -5.33
C PHE A 146 -9.56 12.37 -5.30
N ARG A 147 -9.61 11.53 -6.33
CA ARG A 147 -10.47 10.33 -6.42
C ARG A 147 -9.61 9.09 -6.62
N LEU A 148 -10.14 7.92 -6.29
CA LEU A 148 -9.44 6.66 -6.53
C LEU A 148 -9.19 6.44 -8.03
N CYS A 149 -8.07 5.79 -8.34
CA CYS A 149 -7.78 5.34 -9.70
C CYS A 149 -8.75 4.26 -10.15
N ASP A 150 -9.09 4.27 -11.44
CA ASP A 150 -9.75 3.12 -12.04
C ASP A 150 -8.82 1.89 -12.15
N PRO A 151 -9.38 0.68 -12.29
CA PRO A 151 -8.60 -0.55 -12.37
C PRO A 151 -7.54 -0.55 -13.46
N LEU A 152 -7.84 -0.04 -14.67
CA LEU A 152 -6.88 -0.04 -15.78
C LEU A 152 -5.73 0.92 -15.48
N THR A 153 -6.02 2.14 -15.03
CA THR A 153 -5.00 3.11 -14.62
C THR A 153 -4.08 2.54 -13.55
N ALA A 154 -4.64 1.87 -12.53
CA ALA A 154 -3.84 1.24 -11.49
C ALA A 154 -2.94 0.12 -12.04
N LEU A 155 -3.46 -0.76 -12.89
CA LEU A 155 -2.66 -1.82 -13.53
C LEU A 155 -1.53 -1.23 -14.38
N ARG A 156 -1.79 -0.20 -15.18
CA ARG A 156 -0.77 0.49 -15.98
C ARG A 156 0.29 1.17 -15.12
N PHE A 157 -0.11 1.83 -14.03
CA PHE A 157 0.83 2.40 -13.05
C PHE A 157 1.79 1.34 -12.54
N ILE A 158 1.24 0.18 -12.20
CA ILE A 158 1.97 -0.93 -11.63
C ILE A 158 2.89 -1.62 -12.65
N CYS A 159 2.49 -1.68 -13.92
CA CYS A 159 3.38 -2.10 -15.02
C CYS A 159 4.57 -1.15 -15.18
N ALA A 160 4.31 0.17 -15.12
CA ALA A 160 5.34 1.19 -15.25
C ALA A 160 6.29 1.28 -14.04
N HIS A 161 5.84 0.81 -12.87
CA HIS A 161 6.57 0.93 -11.61
C HIS A 161 6.66 -0.39 -10.83
N PRO A 162 7.34 -1.42 -11.36
CA PRO A 162 7.37 -2.75 -10.78
C PRO A 162 7.96 -2.78 -9.36
N ASP A 163 8.91 -1.90 -9.05
CA ASP A 163 9.57 -1.86 -7.73
C ASP A 163 8.70 -1.24 -6.63
N LYS A 164 7.64 -0.50 -7.00
CA LYS A 164 6.84 0.22 -6.00
C LYS A 164 6.13 -0.74 -5.05
N GLN A 165 5.79 -1.96 -5.47
CA GLN A 165 5.07 -2.93 -4.64
C GLN A 165 5.90 -3.55 -3.50
N ARG A 166 7.24 -3.45 -3.57
CA ARG A 166 8.17 -4.19 -2.68
C ARG A 166 8.10 -3.76 -1.23
N TYR A 167 7.80 -2.49 -0.99
CA TYR A 167 7.86 -1.95 0.36
C TYR A 167 6.49 -2.07 1.01
N TYR A 168 5.47 -1.49 0.37
CA TYR A 168 4.13 -1.31 0.95
C TYR A 168 3.09 -1.67 -0.10
N PRO A 169 2.02 -2.40 0.27
CA PRO A 169 0.97 -2.72 -0.66
C PRO A 169 0.36 -1.46 -1.27
N ILE A 170 0.02 -1.56 -2.55
CA ILE A 170 -0.74 -0.56 -3.28
C ILE A 170 -2.14 -1.10 -3.48
N VAL A 171 -3.13 -0.26 -3.25
CA VAL A 171 -4.53 -0.61 -3.36
C VAL A 171 -5.24 0.38 -4.27
N THR A 172 -6.05 -0.15 -5.18
CA THR A 172 -7.17 0.60 -5.74
C THR A 172 -8.47 -0.13 -5.50
N ILE A 173 -9.57 0.62 -5.50
CA ILE A 173 -10.89 0.08 -5.18
C ILE A 173 -11.86 0.62 -6.21
N LEU A 174 -12.64 -0.27 -6.79
CA LEU A 174 -13.77 0.07 -7.62
C LEU A 174 -15.04 -0.19 -6.82
N ALA A 175 -15.81 0.87 -6.56
CA ALA A 175 -17.06 0.79 -5.84
C ALA A 175 -18.24 0.53 -6.79
N ASP A 176 -19.04 -0.47 -6.47
CA ASP A 176 -20.39 -0.67 -7.00
C ASP A 176 -21.38 -0.24 -5.92
N TYR A 177 -21.78 1.03 -6.01
CA TYR A 177 -22.71 1.63 -5.07
C TYR A 177 -24.14 1.08 -5.18
N GLU A 178 -24.50 0.46 -6.31
CA GLU A 178 -25.83 -0.11 -6.49
C GLU A 178 -26.00 -1.40 -5.69
N ASN A 179 -24.93 -2.19 -5.61
CA ASN A 179 -24.92 -3.46 -4.89
C ASN A 179 -24.22 -3.40 -3.51
N ASP A 180 -23.84 -2.20 -3.06
CA ASP A 180 -23.04 -1.96 -1.83
C ASP A 180 -21.83 -2.90 -1.75
N SER A 181 -21.16 -3.09 -2.89
CA SER A 181 -20.04 -4.02 -3.04
C SER A 181 -18.84 -3.33 -3.65
N PHE A 182 -17.65 -3.83 -3.33
CA PHE A 182 -16.39 -3.20 -3.75
C PHE A 182 -15.48 -4.25 -4.35
N LEU A 183 -14.88 -3.95 -5.50
CA LEU A 183 -13.77 -4.73 -6.05
C LEU A 183 -12.47 -4.11 -5.58
N GLU A 184 -11.75 -4.88 -4.77
CA GLU A 184 -10.47 -4.49 -4.19
C GLU A 184 -9.33 -5.06 -5.05
N PHE A 185 -8.47 -4.18 -5.54
CA PHE A 185 -7.27 -4.52 -6.29
C PHE A 185 -6.08 -4.33 -5.38
N PHE A 186 -5.50 -5.42 -4.91
CA PHE A 186 -4.41 -5.40 -3.94
C PHE A 186 -3.11 -5.87 -4.59
N PHE A 187 -2.16 -4.95 -4.71
CA PHE A 187 -0.86 -5.18 -5.35
C PHE A 187 0.25 -5.17 -4.31
N PHE A 188 1.06 -6.22 -4.25
CA PHE A 188 2.13 -6.33 -3.25
C PHE A 188 3.29 -7.18 -3.77
N GLY A 189 4.48 -6.93 -3.25
CA GLY A 189 5.68 -7.71 -3.56
C GLY A 189 6.21 -8.39 -2.31
N ILE A 190 6.58 -9.66 -2.41
CA ILE A 190 7.18 -10.45 -1.33
C ILE A 190 8.42 -11.15 -1.89
N ASN A 191 9.57 -11.01 -1.23
CA ASN A 191 10.81 -11.74 -1.60
C ASN A 191 11.25 -11.60 -3.07
N GLY A 192 10.91 -10.48 -3.73
CA GLY A 192 11.20 -10.24 -5.14
C GLY A 192 10.13 -10.75 -6.10
N GLU A 193 9.14 -11.50 -5.62
CA GLU A 193 7.95 -11.91 -6.35
C GLU A 193 6.86 -10.83 -6.27
N ARG A 194 6.01 -10.76 -7.30
CA ARG A 194 4.88 -9.84 -7.41
C ARG A 194 3.60 -10.64 -7.33
N ASP A 195 2.69 -10.18 -6.49
CA ASP A 195 1.40 -10.83 -6.29
C ASP A 195 0.28 -9.79 -6.46
N PHE A 196 -0.84 -10.27 -6.98
CA PHE A 196 -2.05 -9.52 -7.24
C PHE A 196 -3.24 -10.30 -6.68
N ARG A 197 -4.02 -9.64 -5.82
CA ARG A 197 -5.28 -10.17 -5.32
C ARG A 197 -6.43 -9.30 -5.77
N LEU A 198 -7.46 -9.97 -6.27
CA LEU A 198 -8.75 -9.40 -6.60
C LEU A 198 -9.80 -10.03 -5.69
N TRP A 199 -10.46 -9.21 -4.89
CA TRP A 199 -11.47 -9.67 -3.96
C TRP A 199 -12.69 -8.75 -3.96
N GLN A 200 -13.88 -9.35 -3.84
CA GLN A 200 -15.11 -8.61 -3.59
C GLN A 200 -15.26 -8.41 -2.07
N GLY A 201 -15.01 -7.18 -1.63
CA GLY A 201 -15.12 -6.75 -0.25
C GLY A 201 -16.51 -6.21 0.08
N GLY A 202 -16.84 -6.20 1.37
CA GLY A 202 -18.04 -5.55 1.90
C GLY A 202 -17.74 -4.11 2.40
N PRO A 203 -18.81 -3.35 2.71
CA PRO A 203 -18.74 -1.92 3.08
C PRO A 203 -17.88 -1.58 4.30
N ASP A 204 -17.58 -2.57 5.15
CA ASP A 204 -16.85 -2.38 6.40
C ASP A 204 -15.32 -2.60 6.27
N GLY A 205 -14.80 -2.67 5.03
CA GLY A 205 -13.39 -2.82 4.74
C GLY A 205 -12.51 -1.84 5.53
N ARG A 206 -11.58 -2.37 6.33
CA ARG A 206 -10.60 -1.60 7.10
C ARG A 206 -9.21 -1.81 6.52
N TRP A 207 -8.58 -0.70 6.14
CA TRP A 207 -7.24 -0.71 5.58
C TRP A 207 -6.21 -0.32 6.64
N GLY A 208 -5.13 -1.08 6.70
CA GLY A 208 -4.04 -0.80 7.63
C GLY A 208 -3.34 0.52 7.32
N SER A 209 -2.66 1.09 8.32
CA SER A 209 -1.93 2.36 8.20
C SER A 209 -0.73 2.36 7.25
N LYS A 210 -0.44 1.20 6.64
CA LYS A 210 0.70 0.94 5.76
C LYS A 210 0.24 0.55 4.34
N VAL A 211 -0.96 0.97 3.96
CA VAL A 211 -1.48 0.81 2.61
C VAL A 211 -1.35 2.14 1.88
N ARG A 212 -0.96 2.07 0.61
CA ARG A 212 -0.99 3.22 -0.29
C ARG A 212 -2.14 3.08 -1.26
N PHE A 213 -2.86 4.17 -1.47
CA PHE A 213 -3.92 4.27 -2.47
C PHE A 213 -3.38 4.96 -3.71
N LEU A 214 -3.83 4.54 -4.88
CA LEU A 214 -3.60 5.31 -6.10
C LEU A 214 -4.78 6.24 -6.32
N ALA A 215 -4.49 7.51 -6.53
CA ALA A 215 -5.50 8.54 -6.73
C ALA A 215 -5.20 9.38 -7.97
N VAL A 216 -6.26 9.89 -8.61
CA VAL A 216 -6.20 10.80 -9.75
C VAL A 216 -6.95 12.09 -9.42
N CYS A 217 -6.64 13.14 -10.18
CA CYS A 217 -7.47 14.33 -10.26
C CYS A 217 -7.95 14.51 -11.70
N ASP A 218 -9.22 14.89 -11.91
CA ASP A 218 -9.75 15.19 -13.24
C ASP A 218 -9.57 16.68 -13.61
N GLU A 219 -9.40 17.56 -12.62
CA GLU A 219 -9.15 18.99 -12.83
C GLU A 219 -7.71 19.32 -12.40
N GLN A 220 -6.87 19.74 -13.35
CA GLN A 220 -5.53 20.24 -13.00
C GLN A 220 -5.64 21.52 -12.14
N PRO A 221 -4.68 21.77 -11.23
CA PRO A 221 -4.64 22.98 -10.41
C PRO A 221 -4.55 24.27 -11.25
#